data_AF-A0A7U4E3U4-F1
#
_entry.id   AF-A0A7U4E3U4-F1
#
_cell.length_a   1.000
_cell.length_b   1.000
_cell.length_c   1.000
_cell.angle_alpha   90.00
_cell.angle_beta   90.00
_cell.angle_gamma   90.00
#
_symmetry.space_group_name_H-M   'P 1'
#
loop_
_entity.id
_entity.type
_entity.pdbx_description
1 polymer ?
#
loop_
_entity_poly.entity_id
_entity_poly.type
_entity_poly.pdbx_seq_one_letter_code
_entity_poly.pdbx_strand_id
1 'polypeptide(L)'
;MILHINLRLYEYEAVSLKGYLIAKLQDITKLNGHAPDADFVLCEWLTNKFGAQVAGIERRGPKTPQKVVIPVSVARILWKNWQQEPIPATLTMVLGGIDAQLKNLNLHPR
;
A
#
# COMPACT_ATOMS: atom_id res chain seq x y z
N MET A 1 -12.37 -8.35 14.27
CA MET A 1 -12.65 -7.22 13.34
C MET A 1 -11.32 -6.57 13.00
N ILE A 2 -10.85 -6.60 11.75
CA ILE A 2 -9.55 -6.02 11.38
C ILE A 2 -9.76 -4.52 11.12
N LEU A 3 -9.03 -3.67 11.84
CA LEU A 3 -9.07 -2.22 11.66
C LEU A 3 -8.50 -1.86 10.28
N HIS A 4 -9.22 -1.03 9.52
CA HIS A 4 -8.85 -0.70 8.15
C HIS A 4 -9.13 0.77 7.82
N ILE A 5 -8.41 1.30 6.83
CA ILE A 5 -8.72 2.56 6.17
C ILE A 5 -9.35 2.27 4.80
N ASN A 6 -10.09 3.24 4.28
CA ASN A 6 -10.67 3.17 2.95
C ASN A 6 -10.02 4.23 2.08
N LEU A 7 -9.35 3.80 1.01
CA LEU A 7 -8.71 4.68 0.06
C LEU A 7 -9.44 4.55 -1.29
N ARG A 8 -9.59 5.65 -2.02
CA ARG A 8 -10.06 5.59 -3.42
C ARG A 8 -8.83 5.71 -4.30
N LEU A 9 -8.57 4.68 -5.09
CA LEU A 9 -7.43 4.63 -5.99
C LEU A 9 -7.89 4.62 -7.44
N TYR A 10 -7.29 5.50 -8.25
CA TYR A 10 -7.28 5.36 -9.70
C TYR A 10 -6.38 4.20 -10.13
N GLU A 11 -6.53 3.76 -11.38
CA GLU A 11 -5.73 2.67 -11.94
C GLU A 11 -4.23 2.92 -11.79
N TYR A 12 -3.75 4.09 -12.20
CA TYR A 12 -2.33 4.42 -12.16
C TYR A 12 -1.76 4.42 -10.71
N GLU A 13 -2.56 4.84 -9.73
CA GLU A 13 -2.18 4.84 -8.31
C GLU A 13 -2.11 3.41 -7.77
N ALA A 14 -3.09 2.58 -8.12
CA ALA A 14 -3.15 1.18 -7.73
C ALA A 14 -1.99 0.38 -8.33
N VAL A 15 -1.68 0.61 -9.61
CA VAL A 15 -0.54 0.00 -10.30
C VAL A 15 0.79 0.47 -9.70
N SER A 16 0.92 1.77 -9.39
CA SER A 16 2.13 2.31 -8.75
C SER A 16 2.36 1.69 -7.38
N LEU A 17 1.31 1.56 -6.56
CA LEU A 17 1.39 0.91 -5.25
C LEU A 17 1.75 -0.57 -5.38
N LYS A 18 1.15 -1.27 -6.35
CA LYS A 18 1.50 -2.67 -6.65
C LYS A 18 2.97 -2.81 -7.06
N GLY A 19 3.47 -1.92 -7.91
CA GLY A 19 4.87 -1.91 -8.36
C GLY A 19 5.84 -1.74 -7.18
N TYR A 20 5.55 -0.81 -6.28
CA TYR A 20 6.34 -0.61 -5.05
C TYR A 20 6.34 -1.85 -4.15
N LEU A 21 5.18 -2.48 -3.93
CA LEU A 21 5.10 -3.70 -3.11
C LEU A 21 5.83 -4.89 -3.75
N ILE A 22 5.81 -4.98 -5.08
CA ILE A 22 6.58 -5.99 -5.82
C ILE A 22 8.08 -5.76 -5.65
N ALA A 23 8.54 -4.51 -5.69
CA ALA A 23 9.95 -4.20 -5.44
C ALA A 23 10.37 -4.63 -4.03
N LYS A 24 9.54 -4.35 -3.01
CA LYS A 24 9.77 -4.85 -1.64
C LYS A 24 9.83 -6.38 -1.58
N LEU A 25 8.91 -7.08 -2.25
CA LEU A 25 8.94 -8.54 -2.31
C LEU A 25 10.25 -9.08 -2.95
N GLN A 26 10.72 -8.44 -4.01
CA GLN A 26 11.99 -8.79 -4.64
C GLN A 26 13.17 -8.57 -3.69
N ASP A 27 13.17 -7.49 -2.92
CA ASP A 27 14.20 -7.21 -1.93
C ASP A 27 14.20 -8.27 -0.81
N ILE A 28 13.03 -8.67 -0.29
CA ILE A 28 12.94 -9.78 0.68
C ILE A 28 13.54 -11.06 0.12
N THR A 29 13.20 -11.38 -1.14
CA THR A 29 13.67 -12.59 -1.82
C THR A 29 15.20 -12.57 -1.97
N LYS A 30 15.77 -11.40 -2.30
CA LYS A 30 17.24 -11.21 -2.41
C LYS A 30 17.93 -11.28 -1.05
N LEU A 31 17.26 -10.84 0.02
CA LEU A 31 17.79 -10.81 1.39
C LEU A 31 17.64 -12.16 2.13
N ASN A 32 17.17 -13.23 1.47
CA ASN A 32 17.06 -14.59 2.02
C ASN A 32 16.39 -14.67 3.41
N GLY A 33 15.41 -13.80 3.67
CA GLY A 33 14.66 -13.80 4.93
C GLY A 33 15.22 -12.89 6.04
N HIS A 34 16.28 -12.11 5.79
CA HIS A 34 16.76 -11.07 6.72
C HIS A 34 16.01 -9.73 6.60
N ALA A 35 14.91 -9.70 5.86
CA ALA A 35 14.12 -8.49 5.70
C ALA A 35 13.34 -8.14 6.99
N PRO A 36 13.04 -6.85 7.24
CA PRO A 36 12.18 -6.44 8.34
C PRO A 36 10.80 -7.13 8.31
N ASP A 37 10.26 -7.50 9.47
CA ASP A 37 8.91 -8.08 9.62
C ASP A 37 7.82 -7.27 8.89
N ALA A 38 8.00 -5.95 8.84
CA ALA A 38 7.12 -5.03 8.14
C ALA A 38 6.99 -5.33 6.64
N ASP A 39 8.08 -5.74 5.98
CA ASP A 39 8.08 -6.05 4.55
C ASP A 39 7.33 -7.36 4.27
N PHE A 40 7.41 -8.33 5.18
CA PHE A 40 6.60 -9.56 5.09
C PHE A 40 5.09 -9.26 5.15
N VAL A 41 4.66 -8.37 6.04
CA VAL A 41 3.26 -7.93 6.13
C VAL A 41 2.78 -7.27 4.84
N LEU A 42 3.62 -6.43 4.22
CA LEU A 42 3.32 -5.81 2.92
C LEU A 42 3.17 -6.86 1.82
N CYS A 43 4.07 -7.85 1.78
CA CYS A 43 4.06 -8.92 0.78
C CYS A 43 2.88 -9.87 0.93
N GLU A 44 2.52 -10.21 2.16
CA GLU A 44 1.34 -11.01 2.46
C GLU A 44 0.07 -10.29 1.98
N TRP A 45 -0.04 -9.00 2.27
CA TRP A 45 -1.20 -8.21 1.81
C TRP A 45 -1.27 -8.10 0.29
N LEU A 46 -0.13 -7.89 -0.38
CA LEU A 46 -0.04 -7.90 -1.84
C LEU A 46 -0.57 -9.22 -2.40
N THR A 47 -0.07 -10.35 -1.90
CA THR A 47 -0.35 -11.68 -2.43
C THR A 47 -1.79 -12.12 -2.17
N ASN A 48 -2.30 -11.86 -0.97
CA ASN A 48 -3.60 -12.41 -0.54
C ASN A 48 -4.79 -11.55 -0.92
N LYS A 49 -4.61 -10.23 -1.09
CA LYS A 49 -5.75 -9.30 -1.30
C LYS A 49 -5.50 -8.28 -2.39
N PHE A 50 -4.43 -7.48 -2.25
CA PHE A 50 -4.29 -6.29 -3.06
C PHE A 50 -4.00 -6.61 -4.54
N GLY A 51 -3.23 -7.66 -4.84
CA GLY A 51 -2.92 -8.06 -6.21
C GLY A 51 -4.17 -8.38 -7.05
N ALA A 52 -5.11 -9.17 -6.51
CA ALA A 52 -6.37 -9.47 -7.17
C ALA A 52 -7.26 -8.23 -7.31
N GLN A 53 -7.24 -7.35 -6.30
CA GLN A 53 -7.99 -6.10 -6.33
C GLN A 53 -7.47 -5.17 -7.44
N VAL A 54 -6.15 -4.99 -7.55
CA VAL A 54 -5.53 -4.17 -8.60
C VAL A 54 -5.88 -4.70 -9.99
N ALA A 55 -5.82 -6.02 -10.20
CA ALA A 55 -6.23 -6.63 -11.47
C ALA A 55 -7.71 -6.31 -11.83
N GLY A 56 -8.57 -6.21 -10.82
CA GLY A 56 -9.96 -5.75 -11.00
C GLY A 56 -10.08 -4.26 -11.34
N ILE A 57 -9.19 -3.41 -10.80
CA ILE A 57 -9.12 -1.98 -11.11
C ILE A 57 -8.63 -1.78 -12.55
N GLU A 58 -7.57 -2.47 -12.95
CA GLU A 58 -6.99 -2.46 -14.31
C GLU A 58 -8.07 -2.81 -15.36
N ARG A 59 -8.93 -3.80 -15.09
CA ARG A 59 -10.02 -4.17 -16.00
C ARG A 59 -11.14 -3.13 -16.14
N ARG A 60 -11.36 -2.28 -15.13
CA ARG A 60 -12.42 -1.25 -15.14
C ARG A 60 -11.98 0.03 -15.86
N GLY A 61 -10.68 0.18 -16.07
CA GLY A 61 -10.08 1.30 -16.81
C GLY A 61 -9.83 2.55 -15.97
N PRO A 62 -9.15 3.55 -16.55
CA PRO A 62 -8.43 4.57 -15.78
C PRO A 62 -9.32 5.67 -15.21
N LYS A 63 -10.57 5.76 -15.67
CA LYS A 63 -11.48 6.89 -15.37
C LYS A 63 -12.29 6.71 -14.09
N THR A 64 -12.30 5.53 -13.48
CA THR A 64 -13.19 5.24 -12.35
C THR A 64 -12.38 4.81 -11.11
N PRO A 65 -12.24 5.69 -10.10
CA PRO A 65 -11.52 5.32 -8.89
C PRO A 65 -12.26 4.22 -8.13
N GLN A 66 -11.52 3.23 -7.65
CA GLN A 66 -12.06 2.09 -6.92
C GLN A 66 -11.71 2.20 -5.44
N LYS A 67 -12.64 1.78 -4.59
CA LYS A 67 -12.42 1.72 -3.15
C LYS A 67 -11.51 0.54 -2.82
N VAL A 68 -10.39 0.83 -2.17
CA VAL A 68 -9.41 -0.13 -1.65
C VAL A 68 -9.47 -0.13 -0.12
N VAL A 69 -9.60 -1.32 0.46
CA VAL A 69 -9.61 -1.51 1.90
C VAL A 69 -8.20 -1.90 2.31
N ILE A 70 -7.53 -1.00 3.04
CA ILE A 70 -6.15 -1.17 3.46
C ILE A 70 -6.15 -1.43 4.97
N PRO A 71 -5.62 -2.57 5.46
CA PRO A 71 -5.44 -2.80 6.89
C PRO A 71 -4.60 -1.70 7.53
N VAL A 72 -4.92 -1.31 8.76
CA VAL A 72 -4.17 -0.23 9.45
C VAL A 72 -2.70 -0.58 9.66
N SER A 73 -2.38 -1.86 9.88
CA SER A 73 -0.99 -2.33 9.94
C SER A 73 -0.21 -1.98 8.67
N VAL A 74 -0.78 -2.33 7.51
CA VAL A 74 -0.21 -2.00 6.18
C VAL A 74 -0.11 -0.49 6.00
N ALA A 75 -1.18 0.26 6.30
CA ALA A 75 -1.20 1.70 6.15
C ALA A 75 -0.09 2.40 6.98
N ARG A 76 0.12 1.96 8.22
CA ARG A 76 1.18 2.49 9.09
C ARG A 76 2.58 2.14 8.61
N ILE A 77 2.78 0.93 8.09
CA ILE A 77 4.06 0.53 7.50
C ILE A 77 4.37 1.40 6.28
N LEU A 78 3.41 1.56 5.36
CA LEU A 78 3.58 2.41 4.17
C LEU A 78 3.87 3.87 4.57
N TRP A 79 3.16 4.39 5.56
CA TRP A 79 3.40 5.74 6.07
C TRP A 79 4.79 5.90 6.69
N LYS A 80 5.25 4.91 7.47
CA LYS A 80 6.59 4.93 8.08
C LYS A 80 7.69 4.84 7.01
N ASN A 81 7.54 3.93 6.05
CA ASN A 81 8.49 3.77 4.95
C ASN A 81 8.63 5.09 4.18
N TRP A 82 7.54 5.82 3.96
CA TRP A 82 7.57 7.14 3.33
C TRP A 82 8.44 8.17 4.04
N GLN A 83 8.58 8.09 5.36
CA GLN A 83 9.46 9.00 6.11
C GLN A 83 10.94 8.60 6.03
N GLN A 84 11.23 7.36 5.63
CA GLN A 84 12.56 6.75 5.76
C GLN A 84 13.23 6.50 4.42
N GLU A 85 12.49 6.50 3.31
CA GLU A 85 13.03 6.21 1.99
C GLU A 85 12.51 7.17 0.92
N PRO A 86 13.31 7.43 -0.13
CA PRO A 86 12.85 8.21 -1.27
C PRO A 86 11.74 7.44 -1.99
N ILE A 87 10.54 8.01 -1.99
CA ILE A 87 9.37 7.41 -2.61
C ILE A 87 9.14 7.99 -4.01
N PRO A 88 8.76 7.15 -5.00
CA PRO A 88 8.33 7.61 -6.31
C PRO A 88 7.22 8.66 -6.24
N ALA A 89 7.31 9.73 -7.04
CA ALA A 89 6.30 10.79 -7.08
C ALA A 89 4.88 10.27 -7.41
N THR A 90 4.80 9.13 -8.10
CA THR A 90 3.54 8.45 -8.44
C THR A 90 2.79 7.91 -7.21
N LEU A 91 3.45 7.76 -6.06
CA LEU A 91 2.85 7.31 -4.80
C LEU A 91 2.45 8.45 -3.86
N THR A 92 2.85 9.69 -4.14
CA THR A 92 2.59 10.83 -3.26
C THR A 92 1.10 11.00 -2.96
N MET A 93 0.23 10.82 -3.97
CA MET A 93 -1.23 10.91 -3.80
C MET A 93 -1.78 9.78 -2.91
N VAL A 94 -1.30 8.56 -3.12
CA VAL A 94 -1.67 7.38 -2.32
C VAL A 94 -1.30 7.61 -0.85
N LEU A 95 -0.07 8.07 -0.61
CA LEU A 95 0.46 8.28 0.74
C LEU A 95 -0.18 9.48 1.45
N GLY A 96 -0.47 10.55 0.72
CA GLY A 96 -1.26 11.67 1.25
C GLY A 96 -2.66 11.23 1.68
N GLY A 97 -3.30 10.35 0.89
CA GLY A 97 -4.58 9.77 1.26
C GLY A 97 -4.50 8.82 2.46
N ILE A 98 -3.42 8.04 2.58
CA ILE A 98 -3.14 7.21 3.76
C ILE A 98 -2.96 8.08 5.00
N ASP A 99 -2.13 9.14 4.93
CA ASP A 99 -1.88 10.07 6.03
C ASP A 99 -3.19 10.73 6.50
N ALA A 100 -4.00 11.22 5.58
CA ALA A 100 -5.30 11.83 5.89
C ALA A 100 -6.25 10.84 6.59
N GLN A 101 -6.36 9.60 6.09
CA GLN A 101 -7.21 8.58 6.70
C GLN A 101 -6.72 8.16 8.10
N LEU A 102 -5.40 8.02 8.29
CA LEU A 102 -4.82 7.71 9.59
C LEU A 102 -5.05 8.84 10.60
N LYS A 103 -4.91 10.10 10.19
CA LYS A 103 -5.22 11.27 11.04
C LYS A 103 -6.70 11.32 11.42
N ASN A 104 -7.60 11.16 10.43
CA ASN A 104 -9.05 11.20 10.67
C ASN A 104 -9.53 10.14 11.65
N LEU A 105 -8.87 8.98 11.70
CA LEU A 105 -9.22 7.89 12.61
C LEU A 105 -8.46 7.95 13.95
N ASN A 106 -7.60 8.97 14.17
CA ASN A 106 -6.67 9.03 15.31
C ASN A 106 -5.75 7.80 15.41
N LEU A 107 -5.35 7.25 14.27
CA LEU A 107 -4.51 6.05 14.15
C LEU A 107 -3.11 6.34 13.64
N HIS A 108 -2.73 7.62 13.59
CA HIS A 108 -1.40 8.04 13.20
C HIS A 108 -0.32 7.35 14.09
N PRO A 109 0.79 6.86 13.52
CA PRO A 109 1.90 6.34 14.31
C PRO A 109 2.42 7.42 15.28
N ARG A 110 2.61 7.05 16.55
CA ARG A 110 3.29 7.91 17.52
C ARG A 110 4.79 7.78 17.38
#